data_AF-A0A191TDL1-F1
#
_entry.id   AF-A0A191TDL1-F1
#
_cell.length_a   1.000
_cell.length_b   1.000
_cell.length_c   1.000
_cell.angle_alpha   90.00
_cell.angle_beta   90.00
_cell.angle_gamma   90.00
#
_symmetry.space_group_name_H-M   'P 1'
#
loop_
_entity.id
_entity.type
_entity.pdbx_description
1 polymer ?
#
loop_
_entity_poly.entity_id
_entity_poly.type
_entity_poly.pdbx_seq_one_letter_code
_entity_poly.pdbx_strand_id
1 'polypeptide(L)' 'MSRKIWSRRYSISPEFVDCSVLIYNGKTPVRCKITKGHKFGEFAFTRRRRPYRTNRGKGKK' A
#
# COMPACT_ATOMS: atom_id res chain seq x y z
N MET A 1 -4.14 -1.25 19.67
CA MET A 1 -2.69 -1.16 19.35
C MET A 1 -2.51 -1.29 17.84
N SER A 2 -2.12 -0.23 17.12
CA SER A 2 -1.88 -0.31 15.67
C SER A 2 -0.43 -0.74 15.39
N ARG A 3 -0.24 -1.94 14.84
CA ARG A 3 1.11 -2.48 14.53
C ARG A 3 1.68 -1.78 13.29
N LYS A 4 2.85 -1.15 13.43
CA LYS A 4 3.59 -0.49 12.35
C LYS A 4 4.62 -1.45 11.76
N ILE A 5 4.63 -1.57 10.44
CA ILE A 5 5.49 -2.47 9.68
C ILE A 5 6.35 -1.65 8.73
N TRP A 6 7.66 -1.72 8.95
CA TRP A 6 8.66 -1.05 8.11
C TRP A 6 9.22 -2.01 7.05
N SER A 7 9.29 -3.30 7.36
CA SER A 7 9.79 -4.31 6.44
C SER A 7 8.73 -4.72 5.43
N ARG A 8 8.85 -4.20 4.20
CA ARG A 8 7.98 -4.57 3.07
C ARG A 8 8.33 -5.91 2.43
N ARG A 9 9.54 -6.44 2.68
CA ARG A 9 10.04 -7.67 2.07
C ARG A 9 9.61 -8.93 2.83
N TYR A 10 9.14 -8.77 4.07
CA TYR A 10 8.68 -9.87 4.91
C TYR A 10 7.40 -10.49 4.35
N SER A 11 7.33 -11.82 4.43
CA SER A 11 6.16 -12.59 4.02
C SER A 11 5.06 -12.49 5.07
N ILE A 12 3.81 -12.54 4.63
CA ILE A 12 2.66 -12.41 5.52
C ILE A 12 2.39 -13.76 6.19
N SER A 13 2.52 -13.80 7.52
CA SER A 13 2.06 -14.95 8.32
C SER A 13 0.52 -15.01 8.31
N PRO A 14 -0.10 -16.20 8.28
CA PRO A 14 -1.57 -16.36 8.31
C PRO A 14 -2.25 -15.63 9.47
N GLU A 15 -1.56 -15.44 10.60
CA GLU A 15 -2.05 -14.68 11.75
C GLU A 15 -2.38 -13.21 11.44
N PHE A 16 -1.78 -12.65 10.38
CA PHE A 16 -2.02 -11.26 9.97
C PHE A 16 -3.18 -11.12 8.98
N VAL A 17 -3.77 -12.22 8.52
CA VAL A 17 -4.95 -12.16 7.64
C VAL A 17 -6.12 -11.53 8.38
N ASP A 18 -6.87 -10.68 7.69
CA ASP A 18 -7.96 -9.84 8.21
C ASP A 18 -7.58 -8.78 9.26
N CYS A 19 -6.30 -8.70 9.63
CA CYS A 19 -5.81 -7.65 10.51
C CYS A 19 -5.60 -6.31 9.78
N SER A 20 -5.79 -5.21 10.51
CA SER A 20 -5.44 -3.85 10.06
C SER A 20 -4.06 -3.45 10.57
N VAL A 21 -3.13 -3.17 9.66
CA VAL A 21 -1.75 -2.78 9.98
C VAL A 21 -1.36 -1.48 9.27
N LEU A 22 -0.34 -0.81 9.79
CA LEU A 22 0.26 0.37 9.19
C LEU A 22 1.56 -0.02 8.48
N ILE A 23 1.61 0.09 7.15
CA ILE A 23 2.77 -0.34 6.34
C ILE A 23 3.46 0.89 5.76
N TYR A 24 4.77 1.00 5.95
CA TYR A 24 5.54 2.13 5.43
C TYR A 24 5.79 2.03 3.91
N ASN A 25 5.31 3.01 3.13
CA ASN A 25 5.45 3.02 1.67
C ASN A 25 6.73 3.72 1.17
N GLY A 26 7.63 4.14 2.05
CA GLY A 26 8.82 4.93 1.70
C GLY A 26 8.67 6.44 1.94
N LYS A 27 7.46 6.92 2.26
CA LYS A 27 7.20 8.31 2.66
C LYS A 27 6.33 8.38 3.92
N THR A 28 5.23 7.64 3.93
CA THR A 28 4.26 7.65 5.03
C THR A 28 3.77 6.23 5.34
N PRO A 29 3.36 5.96 6.59
CA PRO A 29 2.67 4.72 6.92
C PRO A 29 1.24 4.76 6.34
N VAL A 30 0.87 3.72 5.61
CA VAL A 30 -0.45 3.54 5.01
C VAL A 30 -1.19 2.47 5.81
N ARG A 31 -2.43 2.77 6.24
CA ARG A 31 -3.27 1.80 6.94
C ARG A 31 -3.93 0.88 5.93
N CYS A 32 -3.62 -0.41 6.00
CA CYS A 32 -4.13 -1.42 5.08
C CYS A 32 -4.74 -2.59 5.87
N LYS A 33 -5.87 -3.10 5.39
CA LYS A 33 -6.40 -4.39 5.82
C LYS A 33 -5.76 -5.48 4.97
N ILE A 34 -5.21 -6.51 5.61
CA ILE A 34 -4.61 -7.63 4.91
C ILE A 34 -5.72 -8.64 4.56
N THR A 35 -5.82 -9.01 3.30
CA THR A 35 -6.81 -9.97 2.80
C THR A 35 -6.11 -11.22 2.26
N LYS A 36 -5.48 -11.12 1.09
CA LYS A 36 -4.63 -12.16 0.50
C LYS A 36 -3.44 -11.50 -0.17
N GLY A 37 -2.24 -11.99 0.10
CA GLY A 37 -1.00 -11.48 -0.47
C GLY A 37 0.21 -12.24 0.05
N HIS A 38 1.35 -12.08 -0.61
CA HIS A 38 2.57 -12.78 -0.25
C HIS A 38 3.45 -11.95 0.68
N LYS A 39 3.51 -10.63 0.48
CA LYS A 39 4.39 -9.72 1.21
C LYS A 39 3.69 -8.42 1.59
N PHE A 40 4.11 -7.81 2.70
CA PHE A 40 3.55 -6.53 3.15
C PHE A 40 3.68 -5.41 2.12
N GLY A 41 4.70 -5.45 1.27
CA GLY A 41 4.89 -4.47 0.20
C GLY A 41 3.78 -4.45 -0.86
N GLU A 42 3.01 -5.53 -1.02
CA GLU A 42 1.92 -5.60 -2.00
C GLU A 42 0.75 -4.69 -1.63
N PHE A 43 0.59 -4.41 -0.33
CA PHE A 43 -0.50 -3.59 0.20
C PHE A 43 -0.18 -2.10 0.26
N ALA A 44 1.08 -1.70 0.05
CA ALA A 44 1.53 -0.32 0.19
C ALA A 44 2.32 0.17 -1.04
N PHE A 45 1.61 0.83 -1.96
CA PHE A 45 2.22 1.39 -3.17
C PHE A 45 3.21 2.52 -2.86
N THR A 46 4.38 2.45 -3.48
CA THR A 46 5.49 3.39 -3.27
C THR A 46 5.46 4.58 -4.23
N ARG A 47 4.84 4.42 -5.40
CA ARG A 47 4.70 5.45 -6.43
C ARG A 47 3.23 5.81 -6.61
N ARG A 48 2.95 7.10 -6.83
CA ARG A 48 1.63 7.52 -7.31
C ARG A 48 1.39 6.86 -8.65
N ARG A 49 0.22 6.24 -8.82
CA ARG A 49 -0.18 5.73 -10.12
C ARG A 49 -0.25 6.89 -11.10
N ARG A 50 0.28 6.68 -12.30
CA ARG A 50 0.09 7.62 -13.40
C ARG A 50 -1.40 7.60 -13.74
N PRO A 51 -2.07 8.76 -13.84
CA PRO A 51 -3.45 8.78 -14.32
C PRO A 51 -3.48 8.13 -15.70
N TYR A 52 -4.51 7.32 -15.95
CA TYR A 52 -4.77 6.81 -17.29
C TYR A 52 -4.86 8.01 -18.23
N ARG A 53 -4.21 7.95 -19.38
CA ARG A 53 -4.32 8.97 -20.43
C ARG A 53 -5.73 8.90 -21.01
N THR A 54 -6.72 9.40 -20.28
CA THR A 54 -7.93 9.89 -20.92
C THR A 54 -7.50 11.08 -21.75
N ASN A 55 -7.84 11.14 -23.04
CA ASN A 55 -7.77 12.34 -23.86
C ASN A 55 -8.74 13.42 -23.31
N ARG A 56 -8.61 13.80 -22.05
CA ARG A 56 -9.23 15.00 -21.50
C ARG A 56 -8.29 16.12 -21.86
N GLY A 57 -8.73 16.91 -22.82
CA GLY A 57 -8.00 18.03 -23.39
C GLY A 57 -7.32 18.88 -22.32
N LYS A 58 -6.20 19.47 -22.73
CA LYS A 58 -5.40 20.46 -22.01
C LYS A 58 -6.25 21.24 -21.00
N GLY A 59 -6.05 20.97 -19.70
CA GLY A 59 -6.56 21.85 -18.66
C GLY A 59 -5.98 23.25 -18.89
N LYS A 60 -6.88 24.23 -19.05
CA LYS A 60 -6.54 25.64 -19.20
C LYS A 60 -5.79 26.14 -17.96
N LYS A 61 -4.97 27.14 -18.25
CA LYS A 61 -4.10 27.98 -17.42
C LYS A 61 -4.60 28.23 -15.99
#